data_AF-U4UL19-F1
#
_entry.id   AF-U4UL19-F1
#
_cell.length_a   1.000
_cell.length_b   1.000
_cell.length_c   1.000
_cell.angle_alpha   90.00
_cell.angle_beta   90.00
_cell.angle_gamma   90.00
#
_symmetry.space_group_name_H-M   'P 1'
#
loop_
_entity.id
_entity.type
_entity.pdbx_description
1 polymer ?
#
loop_
_entity_poly.entity_id
_entity_poly.type
_entity_poly.pdbx_seq_one_letter_code
_entity_poly.pdbx_strand_id
1 'polypeptide(L)'
;RSGGNIATCWAALLYHGLEGYVSATKDIIYTARFIEKGLRRMKGIYIFGQPATSVIALGSDDFDIYRLADALHKLGWNLNTLQYPPGLHLCVTLMHTKPGLAQKFLDDTKDSLAEILKDPAVPVQGRMALYGTAQKLPDRSIVGDITRFFIDSIYYIPPSDAQPQD
;
A
#
# COMPACT_ATOMS: atom_id res chain seq x y z
N ARG A 1 15.18 -0.32 27.73
CA ARG A 1 15.61 -0.67 26.35
C ARG A 1 15.51 -2.18 26.19
N SER A 2 15.01 -2.69 25.05
CA SER A 2 14.95 -4.14 24.80
C SER A 2 16.30 -4.64 24.27
N GLY A 3 17.10 -5.29 25.12
CA GLY A 3 18.41 -5.82 24.75
C GLY A 3 18.35 -6.89 23.65
N GLY A 4 17.25 -7.66 23.61
CA GLY A 4 17.00 -8.66 22.56
C GLY A 4 17.00 -8.05 21.16
N ASN A 5 16.33 -6.90 20.96
CA ASN A 5 16.29 -6.25 19.64
C ASN A 5 17.67 -5.80 19.16
N ILE A 6 18.53 -5.40 20.09
CA ILE A 6 19.93 -5.02 19.78
C ILE A 6 20.71 -6.26 19.33
N ALA A 7 20.58 -7.37 20.06
CA ALA A 7 21.22 -8.64 19.71
C ALA A 7 20.72 -9.17 18.35
N THR A 8 19.42 -9.12 18.07
CA THR A 8 18.84 -9.53 16.79
C THR A 8 19.32 -8.65 15.64
N CYS A 9 19.40 -7.33 15.83
CA CYS A 9 19.96 -6.41 14.84
C CYS A 9 21.41 -6.77 14.51
N TRP A 10 22.24 -6.97 15.54
CA TRP A 10 23.63 -7.37 15.36
C TRP A 10 23.78 -8.73 14.66
N ALA A 11 22.96 -9.72 15.04
CA ALA A 11 22.92 -11.02 14.40
C ALA A 11 22.53 -10.92 12.92
N ALA A 12 21.54 -10.09 12.56
CA ALA A 12 21.12 -9.87 11.17
C ALA A 12 22.24 -9.23 10.33
N LEU A 13 22.93 -8.23 10.88
CA LEU A 13 24.06 -7.58 10.20
C LEU A 13 25.17 -8.57 9.88
N LEU A 14 25.52 -9.43 10.84
CA LEU A 14 26.56 -10.45 10.64
C LEU A 14 26.12 -11.58 9.70
N TYR A 15 24.88 -12.04 9.82
CA TYR A 15 24.34 -13.12 8.99
C TYR A 15 24.28 -12.73 7.51
N HIS A 16 23.82 -11.51 7.21
CA HIS A 16 23.77 -11.05 5.83
C HIS A 16 25.14 -10.62 5.30
N GLY A 17 25.91 -9.90 6.11
CA GLY A 17 27.18 -9.31 5.67
C GLY A 17 27.01 -8.39 4.45
N LEU A 18 28.13 -7.95 3.87
CA LEU A 18 28.11 -7.07 2.70
C LEU A 18 27.43 -7.73 1.49
N GLU A 19 27.84 -8.95 1.15
CA GLU A 19 27.35 -9.65 -0.04
C GLU A 19 25.85 -9.96 0.03
N GLY A 20 25.35 -10.35 1.20
CA GLY A 20 23.91 -10.59 1.39
C GLY A 20 23.09 -9.33 1.21
N TYR A 21 23.54 -8.19 1.75
CA TYR A 21 22.85 -6.92 1.52
C TYR A 21 22.95 -6.43 0.07
N VAL A 22 24.09 -6.63 -0.60
CA VAL A 22 24.25 -6.30 -2.03
C VAL A 22 23.32 -7.15 -2.88
N SER A 23 23.24 -8.46 -2.63
CA SER A 23 22.33 -9.37 -3.35
C SER A 23 20.87 -9.00 -3.13
N ALA A 24 20.45 -8.84 -1.86
CA ALA A 24 19.07 -8.47 -1.54
C ALA A 24 18.67 -7.13 -2.16
N THR A 25 19.58 -6.15 -2.15
CA THR A 25 19.35 -4.85 -2.79
C THR A 25 19.21 -4.99 -4.30
N LYS A 26 20.07 -5.78 -4.96
CA LYS A 26 19.94 -6.06 -6.39
C LYS A 26 18.57 -6.65 -6.71
N ASP A 27 18.16 -7.70 -5.99
CA ASP A 27 16.88 -8.37 -6.24
C ASP A 27 15.67 -7.43 -6.06
N ILE A 28 15.70 -6.61 -5.01
CA ILE A 28 14.66 -5.61 -4.74
C ILE A 28 14.61 -4.58 -5.86
N ILE A 29 15.76 -4.03 -6.27
CA ILE A 29 15.81 -2.99 -7.31
C ILE A 29 15.43 -3.56 -8.68
N TYR A 30 15.86 -4.78 -9.03
CA TYR A 30 15.44 -5.44 -10.26
C TYR A 30 13.93 -5.64 -10.30
N THR A 31 13.36 -6.14 -9.21
CA THR A 31 11.91 -6.34 -9.07
C THR A 31 11.15 -5.02 -9.16
N ALA A 32 11.62 -3.98 -8.48
CA ALA A 32 11.03 -2.64 -8.55
C ALA A 32 11.06 -2.08 -9.97
N ARG A 33 12.18 -2.21 -10.69
CA ARG A 33 12.31 -1.77 -12.10
C ARG A 33 11.42 -2.55 -13.04
N PHE A 34 11.25 -3.85 -12.80
CA PHE A 34 10.34 -4.70 -13.56
C PHE A 34 8.89 -4.22 -13.39
N ILE A 35 8.46 -4.04 -12.14
CA ILE A 35 7.11 -3.55 -11.80
C ILE A 35 6.90 -2.14 -12.37
N GLU A 36 7.85 -1.23 -12.18
CA GLU A 36 7.79 0.15 -12.70
C GLU A 36 7.59 0.15 -14.22
N LYS A 37 8.39 -0.63 -14.96
CA LYS A 37 8.27 -0.74 -16.43
C LYS A 37 6.93 -1.30 -16.87
N GLY A 38 6.37 -2.27 -16.14
CA GLY A 38 5.05 -2.83 -16.39
C GLY A 38 3.95 -1.78 -16.20
N LEU A 39 3.96 -1.11 -15.05
CA LEU A 39 2.96 -0.08 -14.69
C LEU A 39 2.97 1.10 -15.66
N ARG A 40 4.15 1.58 -16.11
CA ARG A 40 4.26 2.69 -17.08
C ARG A 40 3.62 2.39 -18.44
N ARG A 41 3.37 1.13 -18.77
CA ARG A 41 2.71 0.72 -20.03
C ARG A 41 1.19 0.63 -19.90
N MET A 42 0.65 0.71 -18.69
CA MET A 42 -0.78 0.60 -18.44
C MET A 42 -1.44 1.98 -18.60
N LYS A 43 -2.61 2.01 -19.23
CA LYS A 43 -3.44 3.23 -19.35
C LYS A 43 -4.22 3.44 -18.05
N GLY A 44 -4.61 4.68 -17.77
CA GLY A 44 -5.40 5.02 -16.58
C GLY A 44 -4.56 5.38 -15.35
N ILE A 45 -3.25 5.15 -15.37
CA ILE A 45 -2.37 5.44 -14.22
C ILE A 45 -1.06 6.06 -14.67
N TYR A 46 -0.43 6.79 -13.76
CA TYR A 46 0.93 7.27 -13.91
C TYR A 46 1.73 7.02 -12.64
N ILE A 47 3.06 6.98 -12.78
CA ILE A 47 3.99 6.91 -11.65
C ILE A 47 4.41 8.32 -11.27
N PHE A 48 4.36 8.65 -9.98
CA PHE A 48 4.87 9.93 -9.49
C PHE A 48 6.39 10.00 -9.68
N GLY A 49 6.83 10.86 -10.60
CA GLY A 49 8.25 11.09 -10.90
C GLY A 49 8.99 9.86 -11.42
N GLN A 50 10.24 9.71 -10.98
CA GLN A 50 11.14 8.62 -11.36
C GLN A 50 11.70 7.95 -10.10
N PRO A 51 11.07 6.87 -9.60
CA PRO A 51 11.48 6.26 -8.35
C PRO A 51 12.88 5.64 -8.46
N ALA A 52 13.85 6.14 -7.71
CA ALA A 52 15.23 5.66 -7.78
C ALA A 52 15.48 4.36 -6.99
N THR A 53 14.57 3.98 -6.09
CA THR A 53 14.75 2.86 -5.15
C THR A 53 13.57 1.88 -5.21
N SER A 54 13.14 1.32 -4.08
CA SER A 54 12.16 0.24 -3.97
C SER A 54 10.70 0.71 -3.90
N VAL A 55 10.43 2.00 -3.74
CA VAL A 55 9.07 2.52 -3.55
C VAL A 55 8.54 3.09 -4.86
N ILE A 56 7.38 2.60 -5.30
CA ILE A 56 6.71 3.04 -6.53
C ILE A 56 5.35 3.60 -6.13
N ALA A 57 5.14 4.89 -6.34
CA ALA A 57 3.88 5.57 -6.09
C ALA A 57 3.10 5.79 -7.39
N LEU A 58 1.79 5.57 -7.34
CA LEU A 58 0.84 5.61 -8.44
C LEU A 58 -0.24 6.66 -8.20
N GLY A 59 -0.56 7.39 -9.26
CA GLY A 59 -1.70 8.31 -9.35
C GLY A 59 -2.54 8.01 -10.59
N SER A 60 -3.68 8.67 -10.71
CA SER A 60 -4.55 8.64 -11.89
C SER A 60 -5.20 10.01 -12.07
N ASP A 61 -5.29 10.46 -13.33
CA ASP A 61 -6.09 11.63 -13.73
C ASP A 61 -7.42 11.20 -14.39
N ASP A 62 -7.58 9.90 -14.66
CA ASP A 62 -8.72 9.35 -15.40
C ASP A 62 -9.84 8.84 -14.46
N PHE A 63 -9.49 8.42 -13.23
CA PHE A 63 -10.43 7.93 -12.22
C PHE A 63 -9.91 8.18 -10.79
N ASP A 64 -10.75 7.98 -9.78
CA ASP A 64 -10.32 8.04 -8.37
C ASP A 64 -9.37 6.87 -8.03
N ILE A 65 -8.07 7.16 -7.88
CA ILE A 65 -7.00 6.17 -7.64
C ILE A 65 -7.28 5.22 -6.46
N TYR A 66 -8.10 5.63 -5.49
CA TYR A 66 -8.47 4.78 -4.36
C TYR A 66 -9.37 3.60 -4.76
N ARG A 67 -10.01 3.64 -5.95
CA ARG A 67 -10.68 2.48 -6.54
C ARG A 67 -9.72 1.38 -6.91
N LEU A 68 -8.54 1.74 -7.43
CA LEU A 68 -7.50 0.75 -7.71
C LEU A 68 -6.96 0.14 -6.40
N ALA A 69 -6.80 0.96 -5.36
CA ALA A 69 -6.42 0.47 -4.04
C ALA A 69 -7.44 -0.54 -3.48
N ASP A 70 -8.74 -0.24 -3.58
CA ASP A 70 -9.82 -1.14 -3.14
C ASP A 70 -9.87 -2.45 -3.96
N ALA A 71 -9.75 -2.36 -5.29
CA ALA A 71 -9.74 -3.51 -6.18
C ALA A 71 -8.57 -4.46 -5.86
N LEU A 72 -7.36 -3.92 -5.73
CA LEU A 72 -6.19 -4.70 -5.37
C LEU A 72 -6.29 -5.25 -3.94
N HIS A 73 -6.91 -4.51 -3.01
CA HIS A 73 -7.16 -4.99 -1.65
C HIS A 73 -8.06 -6.23 -1.61
N LYS A 74 -9.12 -6.27 -2.43
CA LYS A 74 -9.99 -7.45 -2.56
C LYS A 74 -9.26 -8.68 -3.11
N LEU A 75 -8.17 -8.46 -3.86
CA LEU A 75 -7.28 -9.52 -4.35
C LEU A 75 -6.17 -9.91 -3.36
N GLY A 76 -6.17 -9.31 -2.16
CA GLY A 76 -5.23 -9.60 -1.08
C GLY A 76 -4.01 -8.68 -1.03
N TRP A 77 -3.91 -7.67 -1.89
CA TRP A 77 -2.81 -6.71 -1.86
C TRP A 77 -3.04 -5.61 -0.82
N ASN A 78 -2.09 -5.44 0.10
CA ASN A 78 -2.14 -4.36 1.06
C ASN A 78 -1.18 -3.24 0.65
N LEU A 79 -1.70 -2.22 -0.02
CA LEU A 79 -0.95 -1.06 -0.50
C LEU A 79 -1.17 0.13 0.41
N ASN A 80 -0.14 0.98 0.56
CA ASN A 80 -0.29 2.20 1.35
C ASN A 80 -1.02 3.26 0.53
N THR A 81 -2.10 3.79 1.09
CA THR A 81 -2.82 4.94 0.52
C THR A 81 -2.09 6.24 0.84
N LEU A 82 -2.01 7.14 -0.14
CA LEU A 82 -1.34 8.43 -0.05
C LEU A 82 -2.36 9.56 -0.19
N GLN A 83 -1.98 10.74 0.30
CA GLN A 83 -2.76 11.97 0.24
C GLN A 83 -1.82 13.14 -0.08
N TYR A 84 -2.35 14.17 -0.75
CA TYR A 84 -1.62 15.39 -1.12
C TYR A 84 -0.36 15.15 -2.00
N PRO A 85 -0.49 14.59 -3.21
CA PRO A 85 -1.71 14.30 -3.98
C PRO A 85 -2.35 12.93 -3.68
N PRO A 86 -3.60 12.66 -4.11
CA PRO A 86 -4.20 11.33 -3.99
C PRO A 86 -3.33 10.29 -4.70
N GLY A 87 -3.10 9.15 -4.06
CA GLY A 87 -2.28 8.10 -4.65
C GLY A 87 -2.24 6.84 -3.81
N LEU A 88 -1.47 5.88 -4.28
CA LEU A 88 -1.09 4.68 -3.54
C LEU A 88 0.37 4.34 -3.81
N HIS A 89 1.04 3.62 -2.93
CA HIS A 89 2.37 3.08 -3.25
C HIS A 89 2.53 1.60 -2.89
N LEU A 90 3.44 0.97 -3.62
CA LEU A 90 4.04 -0.30 -3.27
C LEU A 90 5.49 -0.08 -2.83
N CYS A 91 5.85 -0.58 -1.65
CA CYS A 91 7.24 -0.70 -1.21
C CYS A 91 7.73 -2.11 -1.51
N VAL A 92 8.60 -2.25 -2.50
CA VAL A 92 9.17 -3.55 -2.87
C VAL A 92 10.18 -3.98 -1.81
N THR A 93 9.89 -5.09 -1.17
CA THR A 93 10.76 -5.76 -0.19
C THR A 93 11.26 -7.09 -0.76
N LEU A 94 12.17 -7.76 -0.06
CA LEU A 94 12.67 -9.08 -0.46
C LEU A 94 11.55 -10.12 -0.66
N MET A 95 10.42 -9.97 0.02
CA MET A 95 9.28 -10.89 -0.15
C MET A 95 8.62 -10.79 -1.52
N HIS A 96 8.75 -9.64 -2.18
CA HIS A 96 8.19 -9.37 -3.50
C HIS A 96 9.06 -9.92 -4.63
N THR A 97 10.32 -10.28 -4.34
CA THR A 97 11.27 -10.82 -5.34
C THR A 97 11.05 -12.31 -5.61
N LYS A 98 10.13 -12.96 -4.88
CA LYS A 98 9.77 -14.36 -5.09
C LYS A 98 9.25 -14.60 -6.51
N PRO A 99 9.57 -15.75 -7.13
CA PRO A 99 9.16 -16.05 -8.50
C PRO A 99 7.66 -15.87 -8.73
N GLY A 100 7.31 -15.18 -9.82
CA GLY A 100 5.92 -14.98 -10.25
C GLY A 100 5.14 -13.89 -9.50
N LEU A 101 5.59 -13.42 -8.34
CA LEU A 101 4.79 -12.48 -7.53
C LEU A 101 4.72 -11.08 -8.17
N ALA A 102 5.82 -10.59 -8.72
CA ALA A 102 5.85 -9.31 -9.44
C ALA A 102 4.99 -9.34 -10.71
N GLN A 103 4.97 -10.47 -11.42
CA GLN A 103 4.11 -10.65 -12.60
C GLN A 103 2.63 -10.69 -12.18
N LYS A 104 2.29 -11.46 -11.15
CA LYS A 104 0.94 -11.51 -10.58
C LYS A 104 0.45 -10.12 -10.19
N PHE A 105 1.29 -9.30 -9.55
CA PHE A 105 0.94 -7.92 -9.21
C PHE A 105 0.58 -7.09 -10.45
N LEU A 106 1.35 -7.21 -11.52
CA LEU A 106 1.09 -6.50 -12.78
C LEU A 106 -0.20 -7.00 -13.45
N ASP A 107 -0.45 -8.31 -13.45
CA ASP A 107 -1.66 -8.90 -14.04
C ASP A 107 -2.91 -8.46 -13.27
N ASP A 108 -2.90 -8.60 -11.94
CA ASP A 108 -4.00 -8.15 -11.08
C ASP A 108 -4.27 -6.63 -11.24
N THR A 109 -3.20 -5.84 -11.37
CA THR A 109 -3.33 -4.38 -11.62
C THR A 109 -3.96 -4.11 -12.97
N LYS A 110 -3.51 -4.81 -14.01
CA LYS A 110 -4.03 -4.65 -15.38
C LYS A 110 -5.50 -5.02 -15.46
N ASP A 111 -5.90 -6.12 -14.84
CA ASP A 111 -7.29 -6.58 -14.83
C ASP A 111 -8.18 -5.63 -14.02
N SER A 112 -7.69 -5.14 -12.87
CA SER A 112 -8.38 -4.13 -12.07
C SER A 112 -8.58 -2.83 -12.84
N LEU A 113 -7.56 -2.37 -13.58
CA LEU A 113 -7.67 -1.18 -14.43
C LEU A 113 -8.67 -1.37 -15.56
N ALA A 114 -8.69 -2.55 -16.20
CA ALA A 114 -9.64 -2.85 -17.26
C ALA A 114 -11.09 -2.76 -16.78
N GLU A 115 -11.39 -3.22 -15.57
CA GLU A 115 -12.73 -3.07 -14.98
C GLU A 115 -13.04 -1.64 -14.56
N ILE A 116 -12.10 -0.92 -13.93
CA ILE A 116 -12.31 0.46 -13.49
C ILE A 116 -12.57 1.40 -14.67
N LEU A 117 -11.83 1.22 -15.77
CA LEU A 117 -11.94 2.07 -16.96
C LEU A 117 -13.23 1.86 -17.77
N LYS A 118 -14.02 0.79 -17.50
CA LYS A 118 -15.36 0.63 -18.10
C LYS A 118 -16.34 1.69 -17.59
N ASP A 119 -16.19 2.09 -16.34
CA ASP A 119 -17.01 3.14 -15.73
C ASP A 119 -16.16 3.99 -14.76
N PRO A 120 -15.40 4.99 -15.27
CA PRO A 120 -14.46 5.78 -14.48
C PRO A 120 -15.14 6.70 -13.46
N ALA A 121 -16.38 7.10 -13.71
CA ALA A 121 -17.11 8.10 -12.93
C ALA A 121 -17.70 7.56 -11.61
N VAL A 122 -17.74 6.23 -11.44
CA VAL A 122 -18.23 5.61 -10.21
C VAL A 122 -17.39 6.06 -9.02
N PRO A 123 -18.00 6.57 -7.94
CA PRO A 123 -17.27 6.98 -6.75
C PRO A 123 -16.69 5.77 -6.01
N VAL A 124 -15.55 5.98 -5.36
CA VAL A 124 -14.98 4.98 -4.44
C VAL A 124 -15.94 4.75 -3.26
N GLN A 125 -16.06 3.50 -2.82
CA GLN A 125 -16.92 3.10 -1.70
C GLN A 125 -16.10 2.47 -0.57
N GLY A 126 -16.74 2.27 0.59
CA GLY A 126 -16.14 1.58 1.73
C GLY A 126 -14.98 2.34 2.37
N ARG A 127 -14.01 1.59 2.91
CA ARG A 127 -12.88 2.16 3.67
C ARG A 127 -12.03 3.13 2.86
N MET A 128 -11.94 2.92 1.55
CA MET A 128 -11.15 3.77 0.66
C MET A 128 -11.79 5.15 0.45
N ALA A 129 -13.12 5.26 0.55
CA ALA A 129 -13.82 6.55 0.55
C ALA A 129 -13.48 7.43 1.75
N LEU A 130 -13.10 6.84 2.89
CA LEU A 130 -12.66 7.59 4.07
C LEU A 130 -11.40 8.41 3.75
N TYR A 131 -10.45 7.84 2.99
CA TYR A 131 -9.22 8.53 2.61
C TYR A 131 -9.49 9.70 1.67
N GLY A 132 -10.36 9.52 0.66
CA GLY A 132 -10.76 10.61 -0.24
C GLY A 132 -11.53 11.73 0.47
N THR A 133 -12.38 11.38 1.45
CA THR A 133 -13.13 12.35 2.25
C THR A 133 -12.22 13.13 3.20
N ALA A 134 -11.32 12.42 3.91
CA ALA A 134 -10.36 13.03 4.84
C ALA A 134 -9.45 14.06 4.16
N GLN A 135 -9.12 13.86 2.87
CA GLN A 135 -8.33 14.80 2.11
C GLN A 135 -9.08 16.11 1.79
N LYS A 136 -10.39 16.02 1.50
CA LYS A 136 -11.25 17.14 1.09
C LYS A 136 -11.74 17.99 2.26
N LEU A 137 -11.73 17.46 3.48
CA LEU A 137 -12.16 18.18 4.67
C LEU A 137 -11.25 19.39 4.97
N PRO A 138 -11.78 20.63 4.97
CA PRO A 138 -11.00 21.81 5.30
C PRO A 138 -10.69 21.87 6.80
N ASP A 139 -11.61 21.41 7.65
CA ASP A 139 -11.41 21.32 9.08
C ASP A 139 -10.67 20.02 9.44
N ARG A 140 -9.40 20.18 9.83
CA ARG A 140 -8.51 19.07 10.20
C ARG A 140 -8.80 18.53 11.60
N SER A 141 -9.58 19.23 12.43
CA SER A 141 -9.94 18.75 13.77
C SER A 141 -10.78 17.46 13.69
N ILE A 142 -11.68 17.38 12.70
CA ILE A 142 -12.52 16.21 12.42
C ILE A 142 -11.66 14.97 12.13
N VAL A 143 -10.60 15.12 11.32
CA VAL A 143 -9.65 14.03 11.03
C VAL A 143 -8.93 13.59 12.32
N GLY A 144 -8.60 14.54 13.19
CA GLY A 144 -8.02 14.28 14.51
C GLY A 144 -8.95 13.47 15.42
N ASP A 145 -10.22 13.82 15.48
CA ASP A 145 -11.21 13.11 16.30
C ASP A 145 -11.47 11.69 15.80
N ILE A 146 -11.60 11.50 14.48
CA ILE A 146 -11.72 10.15 13.89
C ILE A 146 -10.49 9.31 14.23
N THR A 147 -9.29 9.90 14.18
CA THR A 147 -8.04 9.21 14.53
C THR A 147 -8.02 8.82 16.01
N ARG A 148 -8.52 9.70 16.90
CA ARG A 148 -8.64 9.40 18.33
C ARG A 148 -9.57 8.21 18.57
N PHE A 149 -10.78 8.24 17.98
CA PHE A 149 -11.73 7.13 18.11
C PHE A 149 -11.19 5.82 17.53
N PHE A 150 -10.43 5.89 16.44
CA PHE A 150 -9.74 4.71 15.91
C PHE A 150 -8.75 4.14 16.93
N ILE A 151 -7.93 4.97 17.56
CA ILE A 151 -6.99 4.52 18.61
C ILE A 151 -7.76 3.95 19.81
N ASP A 152 -8.81 4.64 20.27
CA ASP A 152 -9.64 4.15 21.39
C ASP A 152 -10.26 2.78 21.08
N SER A 153 -10.68 2.55 19.82
CA SER A 153 -11.24 1.26 19.38
C SER A 153 -10.22 0.11 19.42
N ILE A 154 -8.93 0.39 19.23
CA ILE A 154 -7.86 -0.62 19.32
C ILE A 154 -7.70 -1.11 20.76
N TYR A 155 -7.99 -0.26 21.75
CA TYR A 155 -7.89 -0.58 23.17
C TYR A 155 -9.24 -0.92 23.82
N TYR A 156 -10.31 -0.96 23.03
CA TYR A 156 -11.64 -1.25 23.55
C TYR A 156 -11.70 -2.70 24.07
N ILE A 157 -12.02 -2.84 25.36
CA ILE A 157 -12.31 -4.13 25.99
C ILE A 157 -13.80 -4.13 26.32
N PRO A 158 -14.62 -4.95 25.65
CA PRO A 158 -16.04 -5.00 25.93
C PRO A 158 -16.29 -5.47 27.37
N PRO A 159 -17.22 -4.85 28.12
CA PRO A 159 -17.60 -5.31 29.44
C PRO A 159 -18.17 -6.74 29.37
N SER A 160 -17.90 -7.54 30.40
CA SER A 160 -18.18 -8.99 30.47
C SER A 160 -19.65 -9.38 30.26
N ASP A 161 -20.57 -8.42 30.41
CA ASP A 161 -22.01 -8.65 30.39
C ASP A 161 -22.62 -8.46 28.98
N ALA A 162 -21.81 -8.11 27.98
CA ALA A 162 -22.21 -8.09 26.58
C ALA A 162 -22.14 -9.51 25.98
N GLN A 163 -23.01 -10.42 26.45
CA GLN A 163 -23.29 -11.64 25.67
C GLN A 163 -24.03 -11.25 24.38
N PRO A 164 -23.74 -11.90 23.24
CA PRO A 164 -24.53 -11.71 22.03
C PRO A 164 -25.97 -12.17 22.31
N GLN A 165 -26.95 -11.30 22.09
CA GLN A 165 -28.33 -11.76 21.90
C GLN A 165 -28.38 -12.47 20.53
N ASP A 166 -28.76 -13.74 20.54
CA ASP A 166 -29.02 -14.59 19.37
C ASP A 166 -29.95 -13.93 18.35
#